data_AF-A0A0N8GLS5-F1
#
_entry.id   AF-A0A0N8GLS5-F1
#
_cell.length_a   1.000
_cell.length_b   1.000
_cell.length_c   1.000
_cell.angle_alpha   90.00
_cell.angle_beta   90.00
_cell.angle_gamma   90.00
#
_symmetry.space_group_name_H-M   'P 1'
#
loop_
_entity.id
_entity.type
_entity.pdbx_description
1 polymer ?
#
loop_
_entity_poly.entity_id
_entity_poly.type
_entity_poly.pdbx_seq_one_letter_code
_entity_poly.pdbx_strand_id
1 'polypeptide(L)'
;MNRLRTSGMEGVGFITAFPHMAKIFLFSPGAETVLDVRAFNPSDLEPKNLSRYGGFHEFACLAEGIISAGEYKAWAAAKDVEEYLSYRSDDRIFDILSSNKLKRYWG
;
A
#
# COMPACT_ATOMS: atom_id res chain seq x y z
N MET A 1 15.40 -3.13 -2.68
CA MET A 1 14.86 -3.32 -4.05
C MET A 1 15.13 -4.71 -4.65
N ASN A 2 16.29 -5.36 -4.42
CA ASN A 2 16.58 -6.69 -5.02
C ASN A 2 15.71 -7.86 -4.50
N ARG A 3 15.31 -7.86 -3.22
CA ARG A 3 14.54 -8.98 -2.63
C ARG A 3 13.15 -9.19 -3.20
N LEU A 4 12.49 -8.13 -3.70
CA LEU A 4 11.15 -8.22 -4.29
C LEU A 4 11.16 -8.84 -5.68
N ARG A 5 12.22 -8.59 -6.46
CA ARG A 5 12.36 -9.24 -7.77
C ARG A 5 12.64 -10.74 -7.66
N THR A 6 13.21 -11.18 -6.55
CA THR A 6 13.56 -12.58 -6.29
C THR A 6 12.56 -13.31 -5.38
N SER A 7 11.48 -12.67 -4.94
CA SER A 7 10.53 -13.25 -3.98
C SER A 7 9.47 -14.15 -4.62
N GLY A 8 9.48 -14.31 -5.95
CA GLY A 8 8.45 -15.06 -6.68
C GLY A 8 7.05 -14.44 -6.58
N MET A 9 6.96 -13.17 -6.16
CA MET A 9 5.70 -12.43 -6.17
C MET A 9 5.50 -11.89 -7.59
N GLU A 10 4.48 -12.39 -8.27
CA GLU A 10 4.09 -11.94 -9.61
C GLU A 10 3.04 -10.82 -9.50
N GLY A 11 3.14 -9.82 -10.38
CA GLY A 11 2.23 -8.67 -10.42
C GLY A 11 2.97 -7.33 -10.49
N VAL A 12 2.22 -6.29 -10.86
CA VAL A 12 2.66 -4.89 -10.86
C VAL A 12 1.85 -4.13 -9.82
N GLY A 13 2.43 -3.14 -9.15
CA GLY A 13 1.71 -2.39 -8.12
C GLY A 13 2.64 -1.51 -7.30
N PHE A 14 2.27 -1.24 -6.04
CA PHE A 14 2.93 -0.25 -5.20
C PHE A 14 3.15 -0.74 -3.77
N ILE A 15 3.96 0.01 -3.02
CA ILE A 15 4.34 -0.30 -1.64
C ILE A 15 3.94 0.89 -0.76
N THR A 16 3.24 0.61 0.33
CA THR A 16 3.11 1.57 1.43
C THR A 16 4.07 1.17 2.54
N ALA A 17 4.82 2.14 3.07
CA ALA A 17 5.76 1.92 4.16
C ALA A 17 5.48 2.91 5.29
N PHE A 18 5.00 2.39 6.42
CA PHE A 18 4.85 3.11 7.67
C PHE A 18 5.93 2.66 8.66
N PRO A 19 6.26 3.47 9.69
CA PRO A 19 7.29 3.11 10.66
C PRO A 19 7.11 1.74 11.33
N HIS A 20 5.87 1.24 11.43
CA HIS A 20 5.54 -0.01 12.13
C HIS A 20 5.06 -1.15 11.19
N MET A 21 4.92 -0.89 9.88
CA MET A 21 4.41 -1.86 8.92
C MET A 21 4.72 -1.42 7.48
N ALA A 22 5.16 -2.37 6.65
CA ALA A 22 5.16 -2.20 5.20
C ALA A 22 4.07 -3.10 4.61
N LYS A 23 3.35 -2.63 3.60
CA LYS A 23 2.40 -3.43 2.83
C LYS A 23 2.76 -3.35 1.35
N ILE A 24 2.70 -4.49 0.69
CA ILE A 24 2.88 -4.62 -0.75
C ILE A 24 1.52 -4.90 -1.35
N PHE A 25 1.14 -4.09 -2.33
CA PHE A 25 -0.10 -4.21 -3.09
C PHE A 25 0.25 -4.58 -4.53
N LEU A 26 -0.37 -5.63 -5.05
CA LEU A 26 -0.14 -6.15 -6.40
C LEU A 26 -1.47 -6.26 -7.13
N PHE A 27 -1.55 -5.79 -8.37
CA PHE A 27 -2.64 -6.19 -9.27
C PHE A 27 -2.51 -7.68 -9.52
N SER A 28 -3.55 -8.44 -9.17
CA SER A 28 -3.50 -9.90 -9.18
C SER A 28 -3.30 -10.43 -10.60
N PRO A 29 -2.30 -11.29 -10.87
CA PRO A 29 -2.06 -11.83 -12.21
C PRO A 29 -3.25 -12.58 -12.81
N GLY A 30 -4.12 -13.15 -11.96
CA GLY A 30 -5.32 -13.87 -12.39
C GLY A 30 -6.57 -13.00 -12.53
N ALA A 31 -6.57 -11.79 -11.96
CA ALA A 31 -7.69 -10.86 -11.98
C ALA A 31 -7.19 -9.44 -11.67
N GLU A 32 -6.82 -8.67 -12.69
CA GLU A 32 -6.20 -7.33 -12.51
C GLU A 32 -7.10 -6.31 -11.78
N THR A 33 -8.41 -6.59 -11.69
CA THR A 33 -9.37 -5.82 -10.86
C THR A 33 -9.29 -6.14 -9.37
N VAL A 34 -8.39 -7.03 -8.95
CA VAL A 34 -8.14 -7.41 -7.55
C VAL A 34 -6.75 -6.94 -7.13
N LEU A 35 -6.65 -6.31 -5.96
CA LEU A 35 -5.38 -6.00 -5.31
C LEU A 35 -5.07 -7.04 -4.24
N ASP A 36 -4.04 -7.83 -4.48
CA ASP A 36 -3.47 -8.72 -3.47
C ASP A 36 -2.60 -7.89 -2.52
N VAL A 37 -2.83 -8.01 -1.21
CA VAL A 37 -2.07 -7.30 -0.19
C VAL A 37 -1.36 -8.26 0.75
N ARG A 38 -0.09 -7.98 1.04
CA ARG A 38 0.68 -8.68 2.09
C ARG A 38 1.40 -7.66 2.96
N ALA A 39 1.35 -7.88 4.27
CA ALA A 39 2.01 -7.02 5.25
C ALA A 39 3.30 -7.65 5.78
N PHE A 40 4.24 -6.78 6.13
CA PHE A 40 5.58 -7.14 6.55
C PHE A 40 6.05 -6.22 7.68
N ASN A 41 6.98 -6.73 8.48
CA ASN A 41 7.77 -5.92 9.39
C ASN A 41 8.80 -5.11 8.58
N PRO A 42 8.89 -3.77 8.76
CA PRO A 42 9.82 -2.97 7.96
C PRO A 42 11.30 -3.29 8.16
N SER A 43 11.67 -3.80 9.34
CA SER A 43 13.06 -4.06 9.72
C SER A 43 13.69 -5.24 8.99
N ASP A 44 12.92 -6.29 8.74
CA ASP A 44 13.41 -7.58 8.25
C ASP A 44 12.63 -8.11 7.03
N LEU A 45 11.48 -7.52 6.73
CA LEU A 45 10.50 -7.97 5.72
C LEU A 45 9.91 -9.35 6.02
N GLU A 46 9.89 -9.77 7.29
CA GLU A 46 9.16 -10.96 7.70
C GLU A 46 7.64 -10.72 7.63
N PRO A 47 6.83 -11.73 7.21
CA PRO A 47 5.39 -11.58 7.12
C PRO A 47 4.76 -11.16 8.45
N LYS A 48 3.83 -10.22 8.38
CA LYS A 48 3.09 -9.70 9.52
C LYS A 48 1.62 -10.07 9.43
N ASN A 49 1.08 -10.64 10.49
CA ASN A 49 -0.35 -10.94 10.56
C ASN A 49 -1.16 -9.64 10.67
N LEU A 50 -2.15 -9.48 9.78
CA LEU A 50 -3.08 -8.33 9.75
C LEU A 50 -4.33 -8.51 10.62
N SER A 51 -4.48 -9.65 11.29
CA SER A 51 -5.53 -9.85 12.30
C SER A 51 -5.45 -8.80 13.42
N ARG A 52 -6.63 -8.35 13.87
CA ARG A 52 -6.87 -7.42 14.97
C ARG A 52 -7.73 -8.12 16.03
N TYR A 53 -7.96 -7.41 17.14
CA TYR A 53 -8.78 -7.88 18.24
C TYR A 53 -10.18 -8.32 17.74
N GLY A 54 -10.69 -9.43 18.26
CA GLY A 54 -12.00 -9.97 17.90
C GLY A 54 -12.07 -10.74 16.57
N GLY A 55 -10.93 -11.09 15.96
CA GLY A 55 -10.90 -11.90 14.73
C GLY A 55 -11.09 -11.12 13.43
N PHE A 56 -11.10 -9.79 13.50
CA PHE A 56 -11.17 -8.92 12.32
C PHE A 56 -9.81 -8.81 11.64
N HIS A 57 -9.78 -8.62 10.32
CA HIS A 57 -8.55 -8.31 9.57
C HIS A 57 -8.54 -6.83 9.20
N GLU A 58 -7.37 -6.19 9.29
CA GLU A 58 -7.20 -4.85 8.73
C GLU A 58 -7.28 -4.92 7.20
N PHE A 59 -8.37 -4.41 6.63
CA PHE A 59 -8.57 -4.32 5.19
C PHE A 59 -7.67 -3.23 4.58
N ALA A 60 -7.74 -2.00 5.11
CA ALA A 60 -6.87 -0.88 4.77
C ALA A 60 -7.10 0.30 5.74
N CYS A 61 -6.10 1.15 5.99
CA CYS A 61 -6.33 2.48 6.54
C CYS A 61 -6.83 3.44 5.43
N LEU A 62 -7.47 4.56 5.79
CA LEU A 62 -7.98 5.53 4.81
C LEU A 62 -6.91 5.94 3.79
N ALA A 63 -5.66 6.07 4.23
CA ALA A 63 -4.55 6.41 3.36
C ALA A 63 -4.28 5.35 2.28
N GLU A 64 -4.28 4.08 2.67
CA GLU A 64 -4.16 2.96 1.74
C GLU A 64 -5.34 2.93 0.76
N GLY A 65 -6.57 3.17 1.24
CA GLY A 65 -7.75 3.21 0.38
C GLY A 65 -7.67 4.28 -0.71
N ILE A 66 -7.19 5.49 -0.37
CA ILE A 66 -7.09 6.58 -1.36
C ILE A 66 -5.93 6.32 -2.33
N ILE A 67 -4.77 5.85 -1.84
CA ILE A 67 -3.64 5.50 -2.72
C ILE A 67 -4.05 4.40 -3.70
N SER A 68 -4.68 3.31 -3.20
CA SER A 68 -5.17 2.22 -4.06
C SER A 68 -6.11 2.72 -5.14
N ALA A 69 -7.02 3.64 -4.82
CA ALA A 69 -7.94 4.19 -5.81
C ALA A 69 -7.23 5.03 -6.88
N GLY A 70 -6.20 5.80 -6.51
CA GLY A 70 -5.36 6.55 -7.45
C GLY A 70 -4.55 5.62 -8.36
N GLU A 71 -3.91 4.63 -7.77
CA GLU A 71 -3.10 3.62 -8.48
C GLU A 71 -3.94 2.80 -9.46
N TYR A 72 -5.17 2.42 -9.08
CA TYR A 72 -6.10 1.76 -10.00
C TYR A 72 -6.45 2.61 -11.22
N LYS A 73 -6.69 3.91 -11.02
CA LYS A 73 -6.97 4.83 -12.14
C LYS A 73 -5.76 4.99 -13.04
N ALA A 74 -4.57 5.10 -12.47
CA ALA A 74 -3.32 5.20 -13.22
C ALA A 74 -3.05 3.92 -14.03
N TRP A 75 -3.21 2.75 -13.42
CA TRP A 75 -3.08 1.45 -14.10
C TRP A 75 -4.07 1.32 -15.26
N ALA A 76 -5.35 1.60 -15.02
CA ALA A 76 -6.38 1.51 -16.05
C ALA A 76 -6.20 2.50 -17.21
N ALA A 77 -5.52 3.63 -16.98
CA ALA A 77 -5.25 4.64 -17.99
C ALA A 77 -3.96 4.40 -18.78
N ALA A 78 -3.01 3.64 -18.22
CA ALA A 78 -1.74 3.35 -18.87
C ALA A 78 -1.94 2.38 -20.05
N LYS A 79 -1.20 2.61 -21.13
CA LYS A 79 -1.21 1.75 -22.33
C LYS A 79 -0.46 0.45 -22.09
N ASP A 80 0.60 0.50 -21.29
CA ASP A 80 1.44 -0.64 -20.95
C ASP A 80 2.10 -0.47 -19.58
N VAL A 81 2.83 -1.50 -19.16
CA VAL A 81 3.49 -1.57 -17.86
C VAL A 81 4.58 -0.51 -17.71
N GLU A 82 5.30 -0.18 -18.79
CA GLU A 82 6.40 0.78 -18.73
C GLU A 82 5.87 2.18 -18.47
N GLU A 83 4.77 2.55 -19.14
CA GLU A 83 4.07 3.81 -18.89
C GLU A 83 3.59 3.90 -17.44
N TYR A 84 2.92 2.86 -16.93
CA TYR A 84 2.48 2.84 -15.53
C TYR A 84 3.65 2.99 -14.55
N LEU A 85 4.77 2.29 -14.75
CA LEU A 85 5.93 2.38 -13.85
C LEU A 85 6.59 3.77 -13.87
N SER A 86 6.37 4.56 -14.93
CA SER A 86 6.83 5.95 -15.03
C SER A 86 5.93 6.94 -14.28
N TYR A 87 4.67 6.59 -14.00
CA TYR A 87 3.70 7.43 -13.32
C TYR A 87 4.16 7.81 -11.90
N ARG A 88 3.86 9.05 -11.49
CA ARG A 88 4.03 9.52 -10.11
C ARG A 88 2.76 10.26 -9.71
N SER A 89 2.23 9.96 -8.53
CA SER A 89 1.09 10.69 -7.98
C SER A 89 1.54 12.02 -7.35
N ASP A 90 0.83 13.10 -7.67
CA ASP A 90 1.00 14.44 -7.08
C ASP A 90 0.09 14.69 -5.86
N ASP A 91 -0.66 13.68 -5.42
CA ASP A 91 -1.62 13.78 -4.34
C ASP A 91 -0.96 14.14 -2.99
N ARG A 92 -1.47 15.21 -2.34
CA ARG A 92 -0.98 15.70 -1.02
C ARG A 92 -1.91 15.42 0.15
N ILE A 93 -2.82 14.48 -0.03
CA ILE A 93 -3.83 13.99 0.92
C ILE A 93 -3.25 13.50 2.27
N PHE A 94 -1.93 13.31 2.36
CA PHE A 94 -1.23 12.86 3.57
C PHE A 94 -0.51 13.97 4.34
N ASP A 95 -0.67 15.23 3.95
CA ASP A 95 -0.05 16.34 4.65
C ASP A 95 -0.57 16.42 6.10
N ILE A 96 0.32 16.09 7.05
CA ILE A 96 0.02 16.19 8.47
C ILE A 96 0.09 17.67 8.88
N LEU A 97 -1.05 18.35 8.79
CA LEU A 97 -1.17 19.78 9.17
C LEU A 97 -0.88 20.05 10.65
N SER A 98 -1.07 19.05 11.51
CA SER A 98 -0.75 19.14 12.94
C SER A 98 -0.59 17.76 13.53
N SER A 99 0.62 17.43 13.98
CA SER A 99 0.96 16.16 14.63
C SER A 99 0.47 16.07 16.08
N ASN A 100 0.07 17.20 16.69
CA ASN A 100 -0.26 17.29 18.12
C ASN A 100 -1.76 17.40 18.42
N LYS A 101 -2.63 17.41 17.41
CA LYS A 101 -4.08 17.65 17.57
C LYS A 101 -4.79 16.65 18.49
N LEU A 102 -4.45 15.36 18.39
CA LEU A 102 -5.02 14.32 19.26
C LEU A 102 -4.55 14.45 20.71
N LYS A 103 -3.27 14.79 20.91
CA LYS A 103 -2.71 15.03 22.25
C LYS A 103 -3.31 16.27 22.93
N ARG A 104 -3.66 17.32 22.16
CA ARG A 104 -4.37 18.48 22.70
C ARG A 104 -5.81 18.19 23.09
N TYR A 105 -6.49 17.34 22.32
CA TYR A 105 -7.90 17.03 22.56
C TYR A 105 -8.09 16.09 23.77
N TRP A 106 -7.20 15.11 23.94
CA TRP A 106 -7.24 14.13 25.03
C TRP A 106 -6.26 14.44 26.17
N GLY A 107 -5.67 15.63 26.18
CA GLY A 107 -4.69 16.09 27.17
C GLY A 107 -5.35 16.67 28.40
#